data_AF-A0A9E7D5W8-F1
#
_entry.id   AF-A0A9E7D5W8-F1
#
_cell.length_a   1.000
_cell.length_b   1.000
_cell.length_c   1.000
_cell.angle_alpha   90.00
_cell.angle_beta   90.00
_cell.angle_gamma   90.00
#
_symmetry.space_group_name_H-M   'P 1'
#
loop_
_entity.id
_entity.type
_entity.pdbx_description
1 polymer ?
#
loop_
_entity_poly.entity_id
_entity_poly.type
_entity_poly.pdbx_seq_one_letter_code
_entity_poly.pdbx_strand_id
1 'polypeptide(L)'
;MSSPQPTLVTIATDGFQYLWLHCIESQQRYAARHGYDHQLMTTNAYPTLPPHWAKVKACRALLVGGHDVFLLDSDACIRAHAPRFTDLLEREPGCDIFIANGWSGRPNSGVVLFRGGAGSTAPAFLERCLANRHKELPEEDRVTAHGENGHFIHFLKDEPFRSKTFILDDRWNKIVPPATSGDFIIHYTGPMRAQGGAMDGCVPLPAPALSRPPSGDWERPAYRRLLQRIKARLVKMKGAEGASGPGEGSPPALPAPAASLIRHLLRPGDGVLDAGTRNEAFTHHVAAAVGREGQLRTLGSGCPLDMLLSALDARPATLLRIDLEPLGVEGLKRLGVALAAGPRPYLMLDLVPSRLEAGGATLGDVAGILYDSGLVLREIRDDHTLGPRGFMDKTCPKSYLAADDKGWRELEARLKGPEP
;
A
#
# COMPACT_ATOMS: atom_id res chain seq x y z
N MET A 1 3.81 9.78 -38.96
CA MET A 1 3.52 9.98 -37.52
C MET A 1 4.23 8.87 -36.78
N SER A 2 4.93 9.16 -35.68
CA SER A 2 5.51 8.11 -34.83
C SER A 2 4.39 7.24 -34.25
N SER A 3 4.63 5.94 -34.11
CA SER A 3 3.69 5.06 -33.42
C SER A 3 3.43 5.57 -31.99
N PRO A 4 2.19 5.50 -31.48
CA PRO A 4 1.90 5.88 -30.10
C PRO A 4 2.76 5.09 -29.11
N GLN A 5 3.22 5.71 -28.03
CA GLN A 5 3.99 5.01 -27.01
C GLN A 5 3.09 4.06 -26.21
N PRO A 6 3.56 2.86 -25.85
CA PRO A 6 2.83 1.98 -24.94
C PRO A 6 2.62 2.65 -23.57
N THR A 7 1.47 2.43 -22.95
CA THR A 7 1.06 3.13 -21.72
C THR A 7 0.68 2.15 -20.62
N LEU A 8 1.25 2.32 -19.43
CA LEU A 8 0.79 1.68 -18.20
C LEU A 8 -0.28 2.58 -17.55
N VAL A 9 -1.46 2.03 -17.27
CA VAL A 9 -2.57 2.73 -16.64
C VAL A 9 -2.82 2.17 -15.24
N THR A 10 -2.86 3.07 -14.26
CA THR A 10 -3.20 2.72 -12.88
C THR A 10 -4.17 3.74 -12.30
N ILE A 11 -5.19 3.25 -11.59
CA ILE A 11 -6.13 4.09 -10.85
C ILE A 11 -5.94 3.86 -9.36
N ALA A 12 -5.76 4.95 -8.64
CA ALA A 12 -5.56 4.95 -7.20
C ALA A 12 -6.19 6.23 -6.61
N THR A 13 -7.51 6.34 -6.62
CA THR A 13 -8.25 7.49 -6.07
C THR A 13 -8.55 7.31 -4.58
N ASP A 14 -9.08 8.34 -3.93
CA ASP A 14 -9.67 8.24 -2.58
C ASP A 14 -8.68 7.72 -1.52
N GLY A 15 -7.41 8.12 -1.66
CA GLY A 15 -6.32 7.75 -0.75
C GLY A 15 -5.64 6.42 -1.08
N PHE A 16 -6.14 5.66 -2.07
CA PHE A 16 -5.49 4.42 -2.51
C PHE A 16 -4.08 4.66 -3.06
N GLN A 17 -3.80 5.84 -3.62
CA GLN A 17 -2.45 6.19 -4.07
C GLN A 17 -1.43 6.19 -2.95
N TYR A 18 -1.86 6.53 -1.74
CA TYR A 18 -0.99 6.55 -0.56
C TYR A 18 -0.88 5.16 0.05
N LEU A 19 -2.00 4.45 0.10
CA LEU A 19 -2.03 3.08 0.62
C LEU A 19 -1.14 2.14 -0.20
N TRP A 20 -1.13 2.29 -1.52
CA TRP A 20 -0.40 1.42 -2.43
C TRP A 20 0.80 2.11 -3.10
N LEU A 21 1.34 3.15 -2.46
CA LEU A 21 2.45 3.94 -3.01
C LEU A 21 3.61 3.06 -3.49
N HIS A 22 4.04 2.08 -2.70
CA HIS A 22 5.12 1.17 -3.06
C HIS A 22 4.85 0.34 -4.35
N CYS A 23 3.59 -0.07 -4.57
CA CYS A 23 3.19 -0.75 -5.81
C CYS A 23 3.23 0.24 -6.97
N ILE A 24 2.64 1.42 -6.80
CA ILE A 24 2.61 2.47 -7.82
C ILE A 24 4.02 2.91 -8.22
N GLU A 25 4.94 3.05 -7.26
CA GLU A 25 6.35 3.32 -7.54
C GLU A 25 7.02 2.18 -8.33
N SER A 26 6.66 0.92 -8.07
CA SER A 26 7.16 -0.20 -8.85
C SER A 26 6.67 -0.17 -10.30
N GLN A 27 5.45 0.30 -10.52
CA GLN A 27 4.83 0.49 -11.83
C GLN A 27 5.50 1.64 -12.58
N GLN A 28 5.72 2.78 -11.92
CA GLN A 28 6.51 3.90 -12.44
C GLN A 28 7.90 3.46 -12.89
N ARG A 29 8.62 2.70 -12.05
CA ARG A 29 9.96 2.18 -12.38
C ARG A 29 9.94 1.25 -13.59
N TYR A 30 8.94 0.37 -13.66
CA TYR A 30 8.77 -0.53 -14.79
C TYR A 30 8.52 0.25 -16.09
N ALA A 31 7.62 1.23 -16.07
CA ALA A 31 7.33 2.09 -17.21
C ALA A 31 8.58 2.86 -17.66
N ALA A 32 9.27 3.53 -16.73
CA ALA A 32 10.49 4.27 -17.02
C ALA A 32 11.60 3.38 -17.61
N ARG A 33 11.79 2.16 -17.07
CA ARG A 33 12.79 1.21 -17.56
C ARG A 33 12.58 0.82 -19.02
N HIS A 34 11.34 0.76 -19.46
CA HIS A 34 10.98 0.29 -20.80
C HIS A 34 10.53 1.40 -21.74
N GLY A 35 10.63 2.68 -21.32
CA GLY A 35 10.24 3.82 -22.12
C GLY A 35 8.73 3.90 -22.39
N TYR A 36 7.92 3.45 -21.43
CA TYR A 36 6.47 3.54 -21.49
C TYR A 36 5.96 4.81 -20.81
N ASP A 37 4.83 5.32 -21.27
CA ASP A 37 4.07 6.30 -20.51
C ASP A 37 3.46 5.63 -19.27
N HIS A 38 3.36 6.38 -18.18
CA HIS A 38 2.64 5.93 -16.97
C HIS A 38 1.53 6.91 -16.62
N GLN A 39 0.29 6.51 -16.87
CA GLN A 39 -0.89 7.27 -16.55
C GLN A 39 -1.45 6.83 -15.19
N LEU A 40 -1.00 7.49 -14.13
CA LEU A 40 -1.54 7.34 -12.79
C LEU A 40 -2.72 8.30 -12.57
N MET A 41 -3.90 7.76 -12.27
CA MET A 41 -5.08 8.55 -11.95
C MET A 41 -5.31 8.55 -10.43
N THR A 42 -4.94 9.66 -9.78
CA THR A 42 -5.12 9.87 -8.32
C THR A 42 -6.40 10.63 -7.98
N THR A 43 -7.05 11.22 -8.97
CA THR A 43 -8.35 11.90 -8.86
C THR A 43 -9.35 11.26 -9.81
N ASN A 44 -10.64 11.31 -9.47
CA ASN A 44 -11.67 10.78 -10.36
C ASN A 44 -11.90 11.71 -11.57
N ALA A 45 -11.12 11.49 -12.64
CA ALA A 45 -11.27 12.21 -13.91
C ALA A 45 -12.60 11.92 -14.63
N TYR A 46 -13.34 10.91 -14.17
CA TYR A 46 -14.65 10.55 -14.68
C TYR A 46 -15.67 10.59 -13.54
N PRO A 47 -16.10 11.79 -13.10
CA PRO A 47 -16.89 11.96 -11.88
C PRO A 47 -18.24 11.19 -11.87
N THR A 48 -18.74 10.79 -13.04
CA THR A 48 -19.95 9.98 -13.20
C THR A 48 -19.71 8.47 -13.15
N LEU A 49 -18.46 8.04 -13.01
CA LEU A 49 -18.05 6.65 -12.91
C LEU A 49 -17.33 6.41 -11.58
N PRO A 50 -17.60 5.29 -10.90
CA PRO A 50 -16.76 4.86 -9.79
C PRO A 50 -15.37 4.42 -10.29
N PRO A 51 -14.34 4.38 -9.42
CA PRO A 51 -12.94 4.16 -9.82
C PRO A 51 -12.71 2.90 -10.66
N HIS A 52 -13.41 1.80 -10.34
CA HIS A 52 -13.30 0.53 -11.05
C HIS A 52 -13.84 0.57 -12.49
N TRP A 53 -14.76 1.49 -12.82
CA TRP A 53 -15.21 1.75 -14.20
C TRP A 53 -14.41 2.86 -14.88
N ALA A 54 -13.84 3.79 -14.10
CA ALA A 54 -12.96 4.84 -14.61
C ALA A 54 -11.76 4.26 -15.36
N LYS A 55 -11.18 3.14 -14.89
CA LYS A 55 -10.01 2.49 -15.53
C LYS A 55 -10.35 1.93 -16.89
N VAL A 56 -11.54 1.33 -17.02
CA VAL A 56 -12.05 0.81 -18.29
C VAL A 56 -12.20 1.94 -19.32
N LYS A 57 -12.74 3.10 -18.89
CA LYS A 57 -12.89 4.27 -19.76
C LYS A 57 -11.54 4.89 -20.15
N ALA A 58 -10.58 4.97 -19.23
CA ALA A 58 -9.22 5.46 -19.51
C ALA A 58 -8.51 4.58 -20.54
N CYS A 59 -8.49 3.26 -20.33
CA CYS A 59 -7.86 2.31 -21.25
C CYS A 59 -8.47 2.38 -22.65
N ARG A 60 -9.81 2.46 -22.75
CA ARG A 60 -10.48 2.61 -24.04
C ARG A 60 -10.04 3.88 -24.79
N ALA A 61 -9.92 5.01 -24.10
CA ALA A 61 -9.49 6.26 -24.73
C ALA A 61 -8.09 6.14 -25.34
N LEU A 62 -7.15 5.55 -24.62
CA LEU A 62 -5.79 5.27 -25.10
C LEU A 62 -5.77 4.29 -26.29
N LEU A 63 -6.55 3.21 -26.21
CA LEU A 63 -6.63 2.22 -27.29
C LEU A 63 -7.20 2.81 -28.58
N VAL A 64 -8.19 3.71 -28.48
CA VAL A 64 -8.72 4.46 -29.65
C VAL A 64 -7.64 5.38 -30.24
N GLY A 65 -6.75 5.92 -29.41
CA GLY A 65 -5.56 6.66 -29.86
C GLY A 65 -4.46 5.78 -30.46
N GLY A 66 -4.64 4.45 -30.47
CA GLY A 66 -3.69 3.49 -31.02
C GLY A 66 -2.59 3.04 -30.07
N HIS A 67 -2.68 3.37 -28.77
CA HIS A 67 -1.70 2.95 -27.76
C HIS A 67 -1.91 1.48 -27.39
N ASP A 68 -0.82 0.73 -27.24
CA ASP A 68 -0.84 -0.50 -26.44
C ASP A 68 -0.99 -0.14 -24.96
N VAL A 69 -1.87 -0.83 -24.24
CA VAL A 69 -2.21 -0.46 -22.86
C VAL A 69 -1.94 -1.61 -21.92
N PHE A 70 -1.22 -1.34 -20.83
CA PHE A 70 -1.10 -2.21 -19.68
C PHE A 70 -1.93 -1.65 -18.52
N LEU A 71 -3.12 -2.20 -18.31
CA LEU A 71 -3.95 -1.91 -17.14
C LEU A 71 -3.46 -2.70 -15.93
N LEU A 72 -3.17 -2.00 -14.83
CA LEU A 72 -2.71 -2.60 -13.60
C LEU A 72 -3.34 -1.92 -12.38
N ASP A 73 -3.97 -2.71 -11.51
CA ASP A 73 -4.54 -2.21 -10.26
C ASP A 73 -3.46 -1.63 -9.34
N SER A 74 -3.84 -0.65 -8.52
CA SER A 74 -2.88 0.04 -7.64
C SER A 74 -2.20 -0.90 -6.65
N ASP A 75 -2.86 -1.99 -6.26
CA ASP A 75 -2.38 -2.98 -5.29
C ASP A 75 -1.54 -4.11 -5.93
N ALA A 76 -1.01 -3.90 -7.14
CA ALA A 76 -0.11 -4.84 -7.81
C ALA A 76 1.34 -4.31 -7.94
N CYS A 77 2.30 -5.00 -7.29
CA CYS A 77 3.74 -4.72 -7.35
C CYS A 77 4.37 -5.39 -8.57
N ILE A 78 5.02 -4.62 -9.45
CA ILE A 78 5.84 -5.16 -10.55
C ILE A 78 7.27 -5.40 -10.07
N ARG A 79 7.79 -6.61 -10.31
CA ARG A 79 9.16 -6.96 -9.96
C ARG A 79 10.18 -6.43 -10.96
N ALA A 80 11.40 -6.19 -10.48
CA ALA A 80 12.50 -5.66 -11.27
C ALA A 80 12.91 -6.55 -12.46
N HIS A 81 12.58 -7.83 -12.49
CA HIS A 81 12.88 -8.71 -13.62
C HIS A 81 11.65 -8.98 -14.52
N ALA A 82 10.50 -8.33 -14.26
CA ALA A 82 9.32 -8.48 -15.10
C ALA A 82 9.67 -8.10 -16.56
N PRO A 83 9.37 -8.96 -17.55
CA PRO A 83 9.68 -8.68 -18.94
C PRO A 83 8.83 -7.54 -19.49
N ARG A 84 9.20 -7.02 -20.66
CA ARG A 84 8.40 -6.05 -21.39
C ARG A 84 7.06 -6.69 -21.80
N PHE A 85 5.96 -6.00 -21.52
CA PHE A 85 4.65 -6.51 -21.92
C PHE A 85 4.44 -6.45 -23.44
N THR A 86 5.11 -5.52 -24.14
CA THR A 86 5.09 -5.47 -25.61
C THR A 86 5.66 -6.74 -26.24
N ASP A 87 6.64 -7.39 -25.61
CA ASP A 87 7.18 -8.66 -26.11
C ASP A 87 6.12 -9.77 -26.11
N LEU A 88 5.11 -9.72 -25.21
CA LEU A 88 3.97 -10.63 -25.26
C LEU A 88 3.04 -10.32 -26.43
N LEU A 89 2.75 -9.04 -26.67
CA LEU A 89 1.91 -8.61 -27.78
C LEU A 89 2.54 -9.02 -29.12
N GLU A 90 3.86 -8.88 -29.25
CA GLU A 90 4.61 -9.29 -30.43
C GLU A 90 4.61 -10.80 -30.64
N ARG A 91 4.74 -11.60 -29.57
CA ARG A 91 4.74 -13.08 -29.64
C ARG A 91 3.38 -13.67 -30.02
N GLU A 92 2.29 -13.00 -29.67
CA GLU A 92 0.92 -13.50 -29.87
C GLU A 92 0.12 -12.58 -30.82
N PRO A 93 0.54 -12.43 -32.10
CA PRO A 93 -0.03 -11.44 -33.03
C PRO A 93 -1.51 -11.64 -33.36
N GLY A 94 -2.07 -12.83 -33.07
CA GLY A 94 -3.48 -13.14 -33.25
C GLY A 94 -4.40 -12.62 -32.15
N CYS A 95 -3.84 -12.21 -31.00
CA CYS A 95 -4.58 -11.83 -29.80
C CYS A 95 -4.51 -10.32 -29.54
N ASP A 96 -5.60 -9.75 -29.02
CA ASP A 96 -5.72 -8.33 -28.69
C ASP A 96 -5.91 -8.08 -27.20
N ILE A 97 -6.38 -9.08 -26.45
CA ILE A 97 -6.68 -8.98 -25.02
C ILE A 97 -5.85 -10.04 -24.30
N PHE A 98 -5.05 -9.63 -23.33
CA PHE A 98 -4.19 -10.51 -22.56
C PHE A 98 -4.56 -10.36 -21.10
N ILE A 99 -5.05 -11.41 -20.47
CA ILE A 99 -5.59 -11.32 -19.11
C ILE A 99 -5.12 -12.50 -18.27
N ALA A 100 -4.76 -12.23 -17.03
CA ALA A 100 -4.44 -13.28 -16.08
C ALA A 100 -5.71 -13.75 -15.35
N ASN A 101 -5.69 -14.99 -14.88
CA ASN A 101 -6.75 -15.48 -14.01
C ASN A 101 -6.59 -14.95 -12.58
N GLY A 102 -7.72 -14.83 -11.89
CA GLY A 102 -7.84 -14.56 -10.48
C GLY A 102 -7.91 -15.85 -9.65
N TRP A 103 -8.12 -15.71 -8.33
CA TRP A 103 -8.07 -16.84 -7.39
C TRP A 103 -9.13 -17.90 -7.70
N SER A 104 -10.28 -17.46 -8.23
CA SER A 104 -11.35 -18.35 -8.67
C SER A 104 -11.06 -19.12 -9.97
N GLY A 105 -9.89 -18.95 -10.58
CA GLY A 105 -9.57 -19.50 -11.91
C GLY A 105 -10.23 -18.77 -13.09
N ARG A 106 -11.06 -17.75 -12.81
CA ARG A 106 -11.71 -16.89 -13.82
C ARG A 106 -10.83 -15.66 -14.12
N PRO A 107 -10.97 -15.01 -15.29
CA PRO A 107 -10.25 -13.78 -15.62
C PRO A 107 -10.31 -12.69 -14.53
N ASN A 108 -9.21 -11.96 -14.37
CA ASN A 108 -9.07 -10.87 -13.41
C ASN A 108 -8.65 -9.56 -14.09
N SER A 109 -9.49 -8.54 -13.99
CA SER A 109 -9.32 -7.20 -14.56
C SER A 109 -8.29 -6.31 -13.84
N GLY A 110 -7.57 -6.86 -12.86
CA GLY A 110 -6.51 -6.13 -12.16
C GLY A 110 -5.15 -6.23 -12.83
N VAL A 111 -4.96 -7.18 -13.75
CA VAL A 111 -3.78 -7.26 -14.64
C VAL A 111 -4.24 -7.60 -16.05
N VAL A 112 -4.24 -6.60 -16.94
CA VAL A 112 -4.70 -6.79 -18.33
C VAL A 112 -3.80 -6.02 -19.29
N LEU A 113 -3.39 -6.66 -20.38
CA LEU A 113 -2.72 -6.01 -21.51
C LEU A 113 -3.68 -5.95 -22.69
N PHE A 114 -3.64 -4.85 -23.41
CA PHE A 114 -4.44 -4.63 -24.60
C PHE A 114 -3.55 -4.18 -25.75
N ARG A 115 -3.74 -4.79 -26.91
CA ARG A 115 -3.15 -4.35 -28.17
C ARG A 115 -3.92 -3.13 -28.68
N GLY A 116 -3.21 -2.06 -29.00
CA GLY A 116 -3.73 -0.90 -29.70
C GLY A 116 -3.74 -1.07 -31.22
N GLY A 117 -4.09 0.01 -31.91
CA GLY A 117 -3.94 0.11 -33.36
C GLY A 117 -5.14 -0.37 -34.18
N ALA A 118 -5.02 -0.20 -35.50
CA ALA A 118 -6.08 -0.52 -36.45
C ALA A 118 -6.35 -2.03 -36.47
N GLY A 119 -7.60 -2.41 -36.24
CA GLY A 119 -8.06 -3.81 -36.28
C GLY A 119 -8.05 -4.52 -34.93
N SER A 120 -7.57 -3.89 -33.85
CA SER A 120 -7.72 -4.44 -32.49
C SER A 120 -9.18 -4.51 -32.07
N THR A 121 -9.58 -5.64 -31.48
CA THR A 121 -10.91 -5.84 -30.89
C THR A 121 -11.04 -5.29 -29.47
N ALA A 122 -9.93 -4.94 -28.81
CA ALA A 122 -9.91 -4.45 -27.43
C ALA A 122 -10.76 -3.18 -27.18
N PRO A 123 -10.74 -2.14 -28.04
CA PRO A 123 -11.63 -0.98 -27.87
C PRO A 123 -13.12 -1.36 -27.83
N ALA A 124 -13.54 -2.27 -28.71
CA ALA A 124 -14.93 -2.73 -28.80
C ALA A 124 -15.34 -3.56 -27.57
N PHE A 125 -14.42 -4.38 -27.06
CA PHE A 125 -14.61 -5.11 -25.81
C PHE A 125 -14.85 -4.18 -24.62
N LEU A 126 -14.01 -3.15 -24.44
CA LEU A 126 -14.16 -2.19 -23.35
C LEU A 126 -15.42 -1.33 -23.51
N GLU A 127 -15.77 -0.93 -24.74
CA GLU A 127 -17.04 -0.25 -25.03
C GLU A 127 -18.23 -1.11 -24.61
N ARG A 128 -18.22 -2.41 -24.96
CA ARG A 128 -19.29 -3.33 -24.56
C ARG A 128 -19.41 -3.43 -23.05
N CYS A 129 -18.29 -3.54 -22.33
CA CYS A 129 -18.30 -3.53 -20.87
C CYS A 129 -18.95 -2.23 -20.33
N LEU A 130 -18.50 -1.06 -20.81
CA LEU A 130 -19.00 0.25 -20.38
C LEU A 130 -20.49 0.46 -20.68
N ALA A 131 -20.96 0.04 -21.85
CA ALA A 131 -22.35 0.17 -22.29
C ALA A 131 -23.30 -0.73 -21.48
N ASN A 132 -22.79 -1.81 -20.90
CA ASN A 132 -23.59 -2.78 -20.13
C ASN A 132 -23.30 -2.75 -18.62
N ARG A 133 -22.53 -1.76 -18.12
CA ARG A 133 -22.09 -1.67 -16.72
C ARG A 133 -23.21 -1.71 -15.66
N HIS A 134 -24.42 -1.31 -16.05
CA HIS A 134 -25.60 -1.28 -15.17
C HIS A 134 -26.51 -2.50 -15.35
N LYS A 135 -26.20 -3.39 -16.29
CA LYS A 135 -26.97 -4.62 -16.49
C LYS A 135 -26.54 -5.66 -15.49
N GLU A 136 -27.52 -6.38 -14.96
CA GLU A 136 -27.27 -7.58 -14.19
C GLU A 136 -26.58 -8.63 -15.05
N LEU A 137 -25.66 -9.37 -14.43
CA LEU A 137 -24.93 -10.46 -15.05
C LEU A 137 -25.49 -11.79 -14.57
N PRO A 138 -25.33 -12.87 -15.35
CA PRO A 138 -25.55 -14.23 -14.86
C PRO A 138 -24.79 -14.49 -13.56
N GLU A 139 -25.37 -15.30 -12.67
CA GLU A 139 -24.82 -15.56 -11.34
C GLU A 139 -23.39 -16.09 -11.40
N GLU A 140 -23.10 -16.96 -12.37
CA GLU A 140 -21.79 -17.57 -12.60
C GLU A 140 -20.68 -16.57 -12.96
N ASP A 141 -21.06 -15.41 -13.51
CA ASP A 141 -20.14 -14.35 -13.93
C ASP A 141 -20.05 -13.23 -12.90
N ARG A 142 -20.95 -13.24 -11.92
CA ARG A 142 -20.93 -12.26 -10.84
C ARG A 142 -19.71 -12.47 -9.96
N VAL A 143 -19.06 -11.36 -9.62
CA VAL A 143 -17.89 -11.32 -8.72
C VAL A 143 -18.19 -10.43 -7.51
N THR A 144 -18.67 -9.22 -7.78
CA THR A 144 -19.21 -8.30 -6.78
C THR A 144 -20.47 -7.67 -7.35
N ALA A 145 -21.26 -7.00 -6.51
CA ALA A 145 -22.49 -6.35 -6.95
C ALA A 145 -22.28 -5.21 -7.97
N HIS A 146 -21.09 -4.57 -7.96
CA HIS A 146 -20.86 -3.33 -8.72
C HIS A 146 -19.55 -3.32 -9.54
N GLY A 147 -18.69 -4.31 -9.38
CA GLY A 147 -17.37 -4.34 -10.03
C GLY A 147 -17.41 -4.71 -11.52
N GLU A 148 -16.46 -4.17 -12.26
CA GLU A 148 -16.22 -4.40 -13.69
C GLU A 148 -15.73 -5.81 -14.01
N ASN A 149 -15.10 -6.51 -13.06
CA ASN A 149 -14.50 -7.82 -13.31
C ASN A 149 -15.53 -8.86 -13.78
N GLY A 150 -16.78 -8.77 -13.28
CA GLY A 150 -17.85 -9.66 -13.74
C GLY A 150 -18.16 -9.46 -15.22
N HIS A 151 -18.21 -8.21 -15.69
CA HIS A 151 -18.45 -7.91 -17.11
C HIS A 151 -17.30 -8.38 -17.99
N PHE A 152 -16.06 -8.33 -17.49
CA PHE A 152 -14.91 -8.92 -18.19
C PHE A 152 -15.10 -10.43 -18.35
N ILE A 153 -15.39 -11.15 -17.26
CA ILE A 153 -15.62 -12.60 -17.31
C ILE A 153 -16.76 -12.95 -18.26
N HIS A 154 -17.85 -12.20 -18.21
CA HIS A 154 -19.04 -12.44 -19.02
C HIS A 154 -18.75 -12.23 -20.51
N PHE A 155 -18.27 -11.05 -20.90
CA PHE A 155 -18.13 -10.70 -22.32
C PHE A 155 -16.92 -11.32 -23.00
N LEU A 156 -15.88 -11.75 -22.28
CA LEU A 156 -14.75 -12.47 -22.86
C LEU A 156 -15.14 -13.84 -23.44
N LYS A 157 -16.32 -14.38 -23.09
CA LYS A 157 -16.83 -15.66 -23.62
C LYS A 157 -17.36 -15.54 -25.06
N ASP A 158 -17.69 -14.33 -25.49
CA ASP A 158 -18.35 -14.08 -26.76
C ASP A 158 -17.34 -13.86 -27.89
N GLU A 159 -17.72 -14.23 -29.11
CA GLU A 159 -16.99 -13.80 -30.30
C GLU A 159 -17.26 -12.32 -30.61
N PRO A 160 -16.26 -11.56 -31.11
CA PRO A 160 -14.91 -12.00 -31.46
C PRO A 160 -13.91 -12.02 -30.29
N PHE A 161 -14.31 -11.63 -29.08
CA PHE A 161 -13.37 -11.40 -27.97
C PHE A 161 -12.70 -12.68 -27.50
N ARG A 162 -13.44 -13.79 -27.45
CA ARG A 162 -12.93 -15.10 -27.03
C ARG A 162 -11.75 -15.55 -27.88
N SER A 163 -11.90 -15.55 -29.21
CA SER A 163 -10.82 -15.94 -30.13
C SER A 163 -9.64 -14.98 -30.15
N LYS A 164 -9.82 -13.75 -29.64
CA LYS A 164 -8.81 -12.70 -29.53
C LYS A 164 -8.19 -12.57 -28.13
N THR A 165 -8.52 -13.47 -27.21
CA THR A 165 -8.03 -13.43 -25.83
C THR A 165 -6.93 -14.44 -25.59
N PHE A 166 -5.83 -13.99 -25.00
CA PHE A 166 -4.75 -14.82 -24.48
C PHE A 166 -4.76 -14.84 -22.95
N ILE A 167 -4.72 -16.02 -22.34
CA ILE A 167 -4.64 -16.15 -20.88
C ILE A 167 -3.17 -16.11 -20.45
N LEU A 168 -2.82 -15.13 -19.64
CA LEU A 168 -1.47 -14.95 -19.13
C LEU A 168 -1.10 -16.02 -18.09
N ASP A 169 0.18 -16.36 -18.07
CA ASP A 169 0.82 -17.17 -17.03
C ASP A 169 0.64 -16.51 -15.65
N ASP A 170 0.41 -17.33 -14.61
CA ASP A 170 0.16 -16.88 -13.23
C ASP A 170 1.27 -15.97 -12.66
N ARG A 171 2.50 -16.00 -13.21
CA ARG A 171 3.58 -15.07 -12.86
C ARG A 171 3.23 -13.61 -13.13
N TRP A 172 2.33 -13.33 -14.09
CA TRP A 172 1.81 -11.99 -14.36
C TRP A 172 0.74 -11.55 -13.35
N ASN A 173 0.23 -12.45 -12.51
CA ASN A 173 -0.78 -12.11 -11.51
C ASN A 173 -0.67 -13.04 -10.31
N LYS A 174 0.47 -12.98 -9.60
CA LYS A 174 0.70 -13.85 -8.46
C LYS A 174 -0.15 -13.38 -7.27
N ILE A 175 -1.21 -14.12 -7.02
CA ILE A 175 -2.26 -13.83 -6.02
C ILE A 175 -2.40 -14.91 -4.93
N VAL A 176 -1.67 -16.03 -5.08
CA VAL A 176 -1.64 -17.12 -4.09
C VAL A 176 -0.24 -17.24 -3.52
N PRO A 177 -0.05 -17.13 -2.20
CA PRO A 177 1.24 -17.33 -1.57
C PRO A 177 1.70 -18.80 -1.62
N PRO A 178 3.02 -19.06 -1.53
CA PRO A 178 4.10 -18.08 -1.48
C PRO A 178 4.40 -17.50 -2.88
N ALA A 179 4.81 -16.23 -2.90
CA ALA A 179 5.47 -15.66 -4.07
C ALA A 179 6.92 -16.19 -4.18
N THR A 180 7.37 -16.43 -5.40
CA THR A 180 8.69 -16.95 -5.75
C THR A 180 9.51 -15.89 -6.48
N SER A 181 10.82 -16.09 -6.63
CA SER A 181 11.66 -15.12 -7.36
C SER A 181 11.38 -15.06 -8.86
N GLY A 182 10.62 -15.99 -9.43
CA GLY A 182 10.25 -16.00 -10.85
C GLY A 182 8.94 -15.29 -11.18
N ASP A 183 8.19 -14.84 -10.17
CA ASP A 183 6.92 -14.12 -10.39
C ASP A 183 7.19 -12.68 -10.83
N PHE A 184 6.50 -12.23 -11.87
CA PHE A 184 6.68 -10.90 -12.44
C PHE A 184 5.88 -9.84 -11.68
N ILE A 185 4.66 -10.17 -11.26
CA ILE A 185 3.74 -9.24 -10.61
C ILE A 185 3.12 -9.94 -9.40
N ILE A 186 3.23 -9.28 -8.25
CA ILE A 186 2.57 -9.71 -7.02
C ILE A 186 1.35 -8.82 -6.83
N HIS A 187 0.16 -9.40 -6.90
CA HIS A 187 -1.09 -8.66 -6.80
C HIS A 187 -1.72 -8.93 -5.43
N TYR A 188 -1.81 -7.89 -4.61
CA TYR A 188 -2.25 -7.95 -3.20
C TYR A 188 -3.77 -8.02 -3.05
N THR A 189 -4.38 -8.91 -3.84
CA THR A 189 -5.79 -9.27 -3.81
C THR A 189 -5.98 -10.71 -3.30
N GLY A 190 -7.21 -11.06 -2.93
CA GLY A 190 -7.57 -12.42 -2.49
C GLY A 190 -6.67 -12.97 -1.37
N PRO A 191 -6.18 -14.22 -1.46
CA PRO A 191 -5.30 -14.82 -0.45
C PRO A 191 -3.99 -14.06 -0.20
N MET A 192 -3.42 -13.41 -1.22
CA MET A 192 -2.20 -12.61 -1.07
C MET A 192 -2.43 -11.39 -0.16
N ARG A 193 -3.66 -10.87 -0.11
CA ARG A 193 -4.04 -9.75 0.76
C ARG A 193 -3.91 -10.11 2.25
N ALA A 194 -4.29 -11.33 2.63
CA ALA A 194 -4.29 -11.80 4.01
C ALA A 194 -2.88 -12.02 4.59
N GLN A 195 -1.92 -12.40 3.74
CA GLN A 195 -0.49 -12.47 4.15
C GLN A 195 0.19 -11.09 4.17
N GLY A 196 -0.62 -10.03 4.09
CA GLY A 196 -0.18 -8.66 4.31
C GLY A 196 0.91 -8.25 3.34
N GLY A 197 0.88 -8.64 2.08
CA GLY A 197 1.97 -8.31 1.17
C GLY A 197 3.35 -8.46 1.80
N ALA A 198 3.62 -9.62 2.39
CA ALA A 198 4.95 -9.97 2.86
C ALA A 198 5.92 -9.62 1.71
N MET A 199 6.74 -8.61 1.96
CA MET A 199 7.69 -8.00 1.01
C MET A 199 8.87 -8.95 0.72
N ASP A 200 8.58 -10.25 0.58
CA ASP A 200 9.54 -11.27 0.17
C ASP A 200 9.82 -11.08 -1.34
N GLY A 201 10.49 -9.98 -1.68
CA GLY A 201 11.03 -9.71 -3.01
C GLY A 201 10.83 -8.30 -3.58
N CYS A 202 9.85 -7.51 -3.08
CA CYS A 202 9.76 -6.08 -3.42
C CYS A 202 10.62 -5.33 -2.39
N VAL A 203 11.91 -5.09 -2.70
CA VAL A 203 12.78 -4.27 -1.84
C VAL A 203 12.23 -2.84 -1.86
N PRO A 204 11.86 -2.23 -0.72
CA PRO A 204 11.61 -0.80 -0.68
C PRO A 204 12.95 -0.11 -0.95
N LEU A 205 13.02 0.67 -2.02
CA LEU A 205 14.17 1.50 -2.33
C LEU A 205 13.89 2.94 -1.87
N PRO A 206 14.94 3.69 -1.46
CA PRO A 206 14.78 5.04 -0.96
C PRO A 206 14.14 5.96 -2.00
N ALA A 207 13.43 6.98 -1.51
CA ALA A 207 12.76 8.00 -2.31
C ALA A 207 13.64 8.54 -3.45
N PRO A 208 13.06 8.82 -4.63
CA PRO A 208 13.84 9.25 -5.79
C PRO A 208 14.49 10.61 -5.52
N ALA A 209 15.82 10.63 -5.50
CA ALA A 209 16.56 11.85 -5.75
C ALA A 209 16.34 12.26 -7.21
N LEU A 210 15.72 13.41 -7.44
CA LEU A 210 15.65 13.99 -8.78
C LEU A 210 17.08 14.28 -9.26
N SER A 211 17.51 13.54 -10.32
CA SER A 211 18.75 13.61 -11.14
C SER A 211 20.08 13.22 -10.43
N ARG A 212 20.98 12.31 -10.87
CA ARG A 212 21.38 11.57 -12.12
C ARG A 212 22.17 10.27 -11.71
N PRO A 213 22.41 9.25 -12.57
CA PRO A 213 23.29 8.07 -12.30
C PRO A 213 24.69 8.18 -12.98
N PRO A 214 25.65 7.21 -12.90
CA PRO A 214 25.75 5.93 -12.17
C PRO A 214 27.02 5.84 -11.24
N SER A 215 27.21 4.88 -10.33
CA SER A 215 27.61 3.46 -10.57
C SER A 215 27.67 2.60 -9.29
N GLY A 216 27.40 1.29 -9.39
CA GLY A 216 28.15 0.27 -8.62
C GLY A 216 27.38 -0.81 -7.84
N ASP A 217 26.99 -1.91 -8.52
CA ASP A 217 26.73 -3.26 -7.98
C ASP A 217 25.83 -3.43 -6.73
N TRP A 218 24.59 -3.92 -6.95
CA TRP A 218 23.68 -4.30 -5.87
C TRP A 218 22.87 -5.57 -6.19
N GLU A 219 23.56 -6.71 -6.17
CA GLU A 219 22.95 -8.00 -5.86
C GLU A 219 23.71 -8.63 -4.68
N ARG A 220 23.08 -8.75 -3.50
CA ARG A 220 23.69 -9.53 -2.38
C ARG A 220 22.71 -10.53 -1.73
N PRO A 221 23.11 -11.81 -1.63
CA PRO A 221 22.49 -12.86 -0.80
C PRO A 221 22.38 -12.55 0.71
N ALA A 222 22.97 -11.45 1.19
CA ALA A 222 22.92 -11.02 2.58
C ALA A 222 21.50 -10.66 3.06
N TYR A 223 20.66 -10.12 2.18
CA TYR A 223 19.30 -9.71 2.53
C TYR A 223 18.36 -10.89 2.84
N ARG A 224 18.45 -12.00 2.08
CA ARG A 224 17.72 -13.24 2.39
C ARG A 224 18.14 -13.84 3.74
N ARG A 225 19.44 -13.79 4.07
CA ARG A 225 19.97 -14.28 5.35
C ARG A 225 19.51 -13.41 6.53
N LEU A 226 19.29 -12.12 6.32
CA LEU A 226 18.77 -11.20 7.34
C LEU A 226 17.32 -11.49 7.71
N LEU A 227 16.43 -11.65 6.72
CA LEU A 227 15.02 -11.97 6.95
C LEU A 227 14.84 -13.32 7.65
N GLN A 228 15.65 -14.32 7.30
CA GLN A 228 15.66 -15.62 8.00
C GLN A 228 16.12 -15.51 9.47
N ARG A 229 17.09 -14.62 9.77
CA ARG A 229 17.58 -14.39 11.13
C ARG A 229 16.57 -13.63 12.01
N ILE A 230 15.87 -12.64 11.46
CA ILE A 230 14.81 -11.91 12.16
C ILE A 230 13.66 -12.87 12.48
N LYS A 231 13.23 -13.69 11.51
CA LYS A 231 12.19 -14.71 11.71
C LYS A 231 12.59 -15.74 12.79
N ALA A 232 13.82 -16.21 12.78
CA ALA A 232 14.32 -17.14 13.81
C ALA A 232 14.37 -16.52 15.22
N ARG A 233 14.71 -15.23 15.33
CA ARG A 233 14.80 -14.52 16.60
C ARG A 233 13.40 -14.24 17.21
N LEU A 234 12.42 -13.91 16.37
CA LEU A 234 11.03 -13.72 16.79
C LEU A 234 10.36 -15.04 17.22
N VAL A 235 10.66 -16.16 16.55
CA VAL A 235 10.21 -17.50 16.98
C VAL A 235 10.81 -17.88 18.33
N LYS A 236 12.08 -17.54 18.58
CA LYS A 236 12.75 -17.80 19.86
C LYS A 236 12.19 -16.95 21.01
N MET A 237 11.70 -15.75 20.73
CA MET A 237 11.03 -14.88 21.71
C MET A 237 9.63 -15.40 22.06
N LYS A 238 8.86 -15.91 21.09
CA LYS A 238 7.56 -16.57 21.38
C LYS A 238 7.69 -17.82 22.25
N GLY A 239 8.84 -18.52 22.20
CA GLY A 239 9.12 -19.65 23.07
C GLY A 239 9.51 -19.28 24.51
N ALA A 240 9.82 -18.01 24.79
CA ALA A 240 10.26 -17.55 26.11
C ALA A 240 9.15 -16.93 26.96
N GLU A 241 7.97 -16.62 26.39
CA GLU A 241 6.83 -15.99 27.09
C GLU A 241 5.83 -17.00 27.68
N GLY A 242 6.17 -18.29 27.74
CA GLY A 242 5.34 -19.32 28.35
C GLY A 242 5.61 -19.52 29.84
N ALA A 243 5.28 -18.55 30.70
CA ALA A 243 5.04 -18.77 32.14
C ALA A 243 4.63 -17.47 32.89
N SER A 244 3.38 -17.05 32.78
CA SER A 244 2.65 -16.33 33.84
C SER A 244 1.21 -16.08 33.40
N GLY A 245 0.24 -16.60 34.16
CA GLY A 245 -1.18 -16.30 33.93
C GLY A 245 -1.50 -14.86 34.35
N PRO A 246 -2.48 -14.20 33.70
CA PRO A 246 -2.83 -12.83 34.05
C PRO A 246 -3.55 -12.80 35.40
N GLY A 247 -2.98 -12.07 36.36
CA GLY A 247 -3.71 -11.64 37.55
C GLY A 247 -4.79 -10.63 37.17
N GLU A 248 -5.98 -10.80 37.72
CA GLU A 248 -7.10 -9.87 37.55
C GLU A 248 -6.71 -8.47 38.04
N GLY A 249 -6.82 -7.46 37.17
CA GLY A 249 -6.60 -6.04 37.51
C GLY A 249 -5.51 -5.31 36.72
N SER A 250 -4.78 -5.97 35.83
CA SER A 250 -3.78 -5.28 35.00
C SER A 250 -4.42 -4.61 33.77
N PRO A 251 -4.02 -3.37 33.41
CA PRO A 251 -4.48 -2.73 32.18
C PRO A 251 -4.15 -3.60 30.96
N PRO A 252 -4.95 -3.53 29.88
CA PRO A 252 -4.70 -4.32 28.68
C PRO A 252 -3.30 -4.03 28.16
N ALA A 253 -2.48 -5.07 28.05
CA ALA A 253 -1.13 -4.97 27.54
C ALA A 253 -1.15 -4.36 26.13
N LEU A 254 -0.13 -3.56 25.81
CA LEU A 254 0.07 -3.14 24.42
C LEU A 254 0.13 -4.37 23.52
N PRO A 255 -0.37 -4.32 22.27
CA PRO A 255 0.00 -5.33 21.30
C PRO A 255 1.52 -5.44 21.26
N ALA A 256 2.06 -6.63 21.55
CA ALA A 256 3.49 -6.94 21.49
C ALA A 256 4.20 -6.33 20.25
N PRO A 257 3.58 -6.30 19.04
CA PRO A 257 3.96 -5.47 17.90
C PRO A 257 4.54 -4.11 18.19
N ALA A 258 3.71 -3.22 18.74
CA ALA A 258 4.04 -1.82 18.93
C ALA A 258 5.10 -1.65 20.02
N ALA A 259 5.06 -2.45 21.09
CA ALA A 259 6.07 -2.45 22.15
C ALA A 259 7.49 -2.80 21.63
N SER A 260 7.59 -3.70 20.65
CA SER A 260 8.87 -4.00 19.99
C SER A 260 9.33 -2.85 19.10
N LEU A 261 8.42 -2.29 18.30
CA LEU A 261 8.73 -1.19 17.39
C LEU A 261 9.20 0.07 18.14
N ILE A 262 8.59 0.40 19.27
CA ILE A 262 9.01 1.53 20.14
C ILE A 262 10.48 1.44 20.52
N ARG A 263 10.99 0.24 20.82
CA ARG A 263 12.40 0.01 21.17
C ARG A 263 13.36 0.21 20.00
N HIS A 264 12.88 0.13 18.76
CA HIS A 264 13.65 0.45 17.56
C HIS A 264 13.49 1.91 17.14
N LEU A 265 12.35 2.51 17.42
CA LEU A 265 12.03 3.91 17.12
C LEU A 265 12.77 4.88 18.04
N LEU A 266 12.91 4.55 19.32
CA LEU A 266 13.41 5.47 20.35
C LEU A 266 14.81 5.09 20.84
N ARG A 267 15.56 6.11 21.27
CA ARG A 267 16.86 6.02 21.90
C ARG A 267 16.82 6.65 23.29
N PRO A 268 17.77 6.31 24.18
CA PRO A 268 18.03 7.10 25.36
C PRO A 268 18.20 8.59 25.01
N GLY A 269 17.46 9.46 25.70
CA GLY A 269 17.45 10.90 25.45
C GLY A 269 16.36 11.41 24.50
N ASP A 270 15.65 10.53 23.79
CA ASP A 270 14.57 10.95 22.90
C ASP A 270 13.39 11.57 23.67
N GLY A 271 12.71 12.52 23.01
CA GLY A 271 11.47 13.12 23.49
C GLY A 271 10.25 12.42 22.91
N VAL A 272 9.29 12.08 23.76
CA VAL A 272 7.99 11.53 23.35
C VAL A 272 6.85 12.33 23.95
N LEU A 273 5.90 12.68 23.10
CA LEU A 273 4.62 13.25 23.49
C LEU A 273 3.54 12.20 23.24
N ASP A 274 2.91 11.71 24.32
CA ASP A 274 1.79 10.79 24.27
C ASP A 274 0.50 11.55 24.55
N ALA A 275 -0.36 11.65 23.54
CA ALA A 275 -1.70 12.22 23.64
C ALA A 275 -2.79 11.14 23.46
N GLY A 276 -2.44 9.87 23.70
CA GLY A 276 -3.38 8.75 23.64
C GLY A 276 -4.35 8.71 24.83
N THR A 277 -5.34 7.83 24.71
CA THR A 277 -6.29 7.46 25.76
C THR A 277 -5.93 6.15 26.45
N ARG A 278 -4.97 5.40 25.88
CA ARG A 278 -4.48 4.10 26.39
C ARG A 278 -3.05 4.22 26.90
N ASN A 279 -2.89 4.93 28.00
CA ASN A 279 -1.58 5.50 28.35
C ASN A 279 -0.68 4.54 29.11
N GLU A 280 -1.20 3.69 29.98
CA GLU A 280 -0.35 3.02 30.98
C GLU A 280 0.65 2.02 30.37
N ALA A 281 0.19 1.10 29.52
CA ALA A 281 1.07 0.11 28.90
C ALA A 281 2.06 0.74 27.89
N PHE A 282 1.66 1.79 27.17
CA PHE A 282 2.52 2.48 26.21
C PHE A 282 3.60 3.28 26.91
N THR A 283 3.18 4.06 27.91
CA THR A 283 4.04 4.91 28.74
C THR A 283 5.16 4.10 29.33
N HIS A 284 4.89 2.89 29.83
CA HIS A 284 5.93 2.03 30.40
C HIS A 284 7.00 1.61 29.36
N HIS A 285 6.59 1.16 28.16
CA HIS A 285 7.53 0.77 27.11
C HIS A 285 8.32 1.96 26.56
N VAL A 286 7.68 3.12 26.44
CA VAL A 286 8.36 4.36 26.02
C VAL A 286 9.34 4.81 27.07
N ALA A 287 8.96 4.89 28.34
CA ALA A 287 9.84 5.29 29.44
C ALA A 287 11.09 4.40 29.51
N ALA A 288 10.91 3.09 29.32
CA ALA A 288 12.02 2.16 29.24
C ALA A 288 12.94 2.42 28.03
N ALA A 289 12.38 2.76 26.87
CA ALA A 289 13.13 2.99 25.64
C ALA A 289 13.89 4.33 25.62
N VAL A 290 13.28 5.41 26.15
CA VAL A 290 13.89 6.74 26.18
C VAL A 290 14.87 6.93 27.33
N GLY A 291 14.89 6.02 28.31
CA GLY A 291 15.83 6.04 29.43
C GLY A 291 15.67 7.26 30.35
N ARG A 292 16.60 7.41 31.30
CA ARG A 292 16.57 8.49 32.31
C ARG A 292 16.79 9.89 31.74
N GLU A 293 17.47 9.97 30.60
CA GLU A 293 17.79 11.23 29.92
C GLU A 293 16.67 11.66 28.95
N GLY A 294 15.76 10.75 28.61
CA GLY A 294 14.63 11.01 27.74
C GLY A 294 13.52 11.81 28.41
N GLN A 295 12.64 12.36 27.58
CA GLN A 295 11.47 13.11 28.07
C GLN A 295 10.21 12.40 27.61
N LEU A 296 9.39 11.93 28.55
CA LEU A 296 8.04 11.46 28.26
C LEU A 296 7.04 12.46 28.82
N ARG A 297 6.20 13.00 27.96
CA ARG A 297 5.08 13.87 28.33
C ARG A 297 3.80 13.20 27.95
N THR A 298 2.91 13.04 28.92
CA THR A 298 1.58 12.51 28.67
C THR A 298 0.59 13.67 28.77
N LEU A 299 -0.13 13.93 27.69
CA LEU A 299 -1.31 14.77 27.71
C LEU A 299 -2.50 13.88 28.09
N GLY A 300 -3.36 14.36 28.98
CA GLY A 300 -4.55 13.61 29.38
C GLY A 300 -5.40 13.21 28.17
N SER A 301 -6.18 12.14 28.31
CA SER A 301 -7.12 11.72 27.28
C SER A 301 -8.07 12.87 26.91
N GLY A 302 -8.31 13.06 25.62
CA GLY A 302 -9.16 14.16 25.14
C GLY A 302 -8.55 15.55 25.29
N CYS A 303 -7.23 15.65 25.41
CA CYS A 303 -6.50 16.91 25.41
C CYS A 303 -6.93 17.80 24.22
N PRO A 304 -7.30 19.08 24.45
CA PRO A 304 -7.60 19.99 23.36
C PRO A 304 -6.44 20.12 22.39
N LEU A 305 -6.73 20.18 21.10
CA LEU A 305 -5.71 20.31 20.06
C LEU A 305 -4.77 21.49 20.30
N ASP A 306 -5.27 22.63 20.77
CA ASP A 306 -4.42 23.81 21.02
C ASP A 306 -3.36 23.55 22.10
N MET A 307 -3.70 22.72 23.10
CA MET A 307 -2.75 22.28 24.13
C MET A 307 -1.74 21.29 23.56
N LEU A 308 -2.16 20.39 22.67
CA LEU A 308 -1.26 19.50 21.94
C LEU A 308 -0.26 20.29 21.08
N LEU A 309 -0.74 21.26 20.30
CA LEU A 309 0.09 22.12 19.45
C LEU A 309 1.07 22.93 20.29
N SER A 310 0.59 23.55 21.38
CA SER A 310 1.45 24.30 22.30
C SER A 310 2.55 23.43 22.91
N ALA A 311 2.23 22.18 23.27
CA ALA A 311 3.21 21.24 23.82
C ALA A 311 4.29 20.85 22.80
N LEU A 312 3.92 20.74 21.52
CA LEU A 312 4.82 20.42 20.42
C LEU A 312 5.75 21.58 20.05
N ASP A 313 5.29 22.83 20.16
CA ASP A 313 6.12 24.01 19.92
C ASP A 313 7.12 24.25 21.06
N ALA A 314 6.72 23.91 22.29
CA ALA A 314 7.55 24.14 23.46
C ALA A 314 8.85 23.32 23.45
N ARG A 315 8.84 22.07 22.95
CA ARG A 315 10.06 21.26 22.71
C ARG A 315 9.85 20.26 21.58
N PRO A 316 10.87 20.01 20.73
CA PRO A 316 10.81 18.97 19.72
C PRO A 316 10.63 17.59 20.36
N ALA A 317 9.77 16.77 19.75
CA ALA A 317 9.58 15.37 20.09
C ALA A 317 10.05 14.50 18.93
N THR A 318 10.75 13.40 19.25
CA THR A 318 11.15 12.36 18.29
C THR A 318 9.93 11.53 17.86
N LEU A 319 9.04 11.22 18.80
CA LEU A 319 7.80 10.50 18.54
C LEU A 319 6.61 11.25 19.13
N LEU A 320 5.60 11.44 18.30
CA LEU A 320 4.29 11.91 18.73
C LEU A 320 3.30 10.75 18.62
N ARG A 321 2.71 10.32 19.73
CA ARG A 321 1.61 9.35 19.72
C ARG A 321 0.29 10.05 19.94
N ILE A 322 -0.72 9.69 19.14
CA ILE A 322 -2.03 10.30 19.19
C ILE A 322 -3.12 9.25 18.96
N ASP A 323 -4.18 9.33 19.75
CA ASP A 323 -5.45 8.69 19.42
C ASP A 323 -6.24 9.65 18.53
N LEU A 324 -6.65 9.21 17.34
CA LEU A 324 -7.29 10.13 16.39
C LEU A 324 -8.75 10.39 16.74
N GLU A 325 -9.41 9.48 17.46
CA GLU A 325 -10.84 9.58 17.74
C GLU A 325 -11.25 10.90 18.42
N PRO A 326 -10.53 11.43 19.43
CA PRO A 326 -10.86 12.71 20.04
C PRO A 326 -10.60 13.94 19.15
N LEU A 327 -9.67 13.82 18.19
CA LEU A 327 -9.26 14.94 17.32
C LEU A 327 -10.13 15.07 16.07
N GLY A 328 -10.60 13.93 15.55
CA GLY A 328 -11.23 13.84 14.25
C GLY A 328 -10.31 14.30 13.11
N VAL A 329 -10.88 14.35 11.91
CA VAL A 329 -10.15 14.73 10.68
C VAL A 329 -9.71 16.18 10.68
N GLU A 330 -10.54 17.09 11.18
CA GLU A 330 -10.21 18.52 11.20
C GLU A 330 -9.06 18.81 12.17
N GLY A 331 -9.04 18.12 13.32
CA GLY A 331 -7.91 18.19 14.23
C GLY A 331 -6.63 17.66 13.60
N LEU A 332 -6.72 16.58 12.80
CA LEU A 332 -5.59 16.04 12.06
C LEU A 332 -5.04 17.01 11.00
N LYS A 333 -5.91 17.71 10.26
CA LYS A 333 -5.49 18.71 9.26
C LYS A 333 -4.67 19.82 9.90
N ARG A 334 -5.19 20.37 11.00
CA ARG A 334 -4.51 21.41 11.79
C ARG A 334 -3.18 20.90 12.36
N LEU A 335 -3.15 19.65 12.82
CA LEU A 335 -1.91 19.00 13.25
C LEU A 335 -0.92 18.81 12.09
N GLY A 336 -1.39 18.45 10.89
CA GLY A 336 -0.59 18.30 9.68
C GLY A 336 0.25 19.54 9.36
N VAL A 337 -0.35 20.73 9.46
CA VAL A 337 0.36 22.01 9.31
C VAL A 337 1.53 22.13 10.31
N ALA A 338 1.28 21.77 11.57
CA ALA A 338 2.32 21.82 12.60
C ALA A 338 3.38 20.73 12.42
N LEU A 339 3.01 19.57 11.88
CA LEU A 339 3.94 18.47 11.57
C LEU A 339 4.88 18.86 10.43
N ALA A 340 4.36 19.50 9.38
CA ALA A 340 5.15 19.97 8.24
C ALA A 340 6.17 21.07 8.62
N ALA A 341 5.90 21.84 9.67
CA ALA A 341 6.77 22.92 10.13
C ALA A 341 7.91 22.47 11.08
N GLY A 342 7.86 21.25 11.62
CA GLY A 342 8.73 20.81 12.71
C GLY A 342 9.68 19.65 12.34
N PRO A 343 10.84 19.51 13.01
CA PRO A 343 11.78 18.40 12.79
C PRO A 343 11.30 17.12 13.51
N ARG A 344 10.14 16.59 13.13
CA ARG A 344 9.50 15.45 13.81
C ARG A 344 9.63 14.19 12.96
N PRO A 345 10.43 13.19 13.37
CA PRO A 345 10.68 12.04 12.52
C PRO A 345 9.55 11.00 12.53
N TYR A 346 8.72 10.92 13.58
CA TYR A 346 7.68 9.89 13.67
C TYR A 346 6.38 10.39 14.33
N LEU A 347 5.25 10.02 13.72
CA LEU A 347 3.90 10.13 14.26
C LEU A 347 3.30 8.72 14.38
N MET A 348 2.91 8.30 15.57
CA MET A 348 2.15 7.07 15.78
C MET A 348 0.68 7.40 15.99
N LEU A 349 -0.19 6.80 15.18
CA LEU A 349 -1.63 6.96 15.26
C LEU A 349 -2.28 5.67 15.72
N ASP A 350 -3.05 5.72 16.80
CA ASP A 350 -3.95 4.64 17.17
C ASP A 350 -5.35 4.98 16.62
N LEU A 351 -5.88 4.08 15.76
CA LEU A 351 -7.14 4.27 15.04
C LEU A 351 -8.03 3.04 15.19
N VAL A 352 -9.33 3.26 15.38
CA VAL A 352 -10.38 2.26 15.10
C VAL A 352 -11.10 2.63 13.79
N PRO A 353 -10.89 1.91 12.67
CA PRO A 353 -11.46 2.29 11.38
C PRO A 353 -12.99 2.49 11.38
N SER A 354 -13.74 1.66 12.10
CA SER A 354 -15.20 1.82 12.20
C SER A 354 -15.62 3.11 12.92
N ARG A 355 -14.84 3.58 13.89
CA ARG A 355 -15.10 4.86 14.58
C ARG A 355 -14.76 6.05 13.69
N LEU A 356 -13.71 5.92 12.90
CA LEU A 356 -13.34 6.93 11.89
C LEU A 356 -14.47 7.08 10.85
N GLU A 357 -14.98 5.95 10.35
CA GLU A 357 -16.11 5.91 9.42
C GLU A 357 -17.40 6.50 10.03
N ALA A 358 -17.69 6.20 11.30
CA ALA A 358 -18.81 6.80 12.02
C ALA A 358 -18.68 8.33 12.18
N GLY A 359 -17.45 8.85 12.17
CA GLY A 359 -17.14 10.29 12.16
C GLY A 359 -17.14 10.92 10.76
N GLY A 360 -17.53 10.19 9.72
CA GLY A 360 -17.58 10.67 8.34
C GLY A 360 -16.22 10.70 7.64
N ALA A 361 -15.27 9.87 8.09
CA ALA A 361 -13.91 9.85 7.60
C ALA A 361 -13.42 8.43 7.30
N THR A 362 -12.43 8.32 6.43
CA THR A 362 -11.81 7.05 6.06
C THR A 362 -10.32 7.07 6.40
N LEU A 363 -9.71 5.89 6.47
CA LEU A 363 -8.25 5.79 6.57
C LEU A 363 -7.54 6.43 5.37
N GLY A 364 -8.19 6.44 4.19
CA GLY A 364 -7.72 7.14 3.01
C GLY A 364 -7.62 8.65 3.23
N ASP A 365 -8.61 9.25 3.90
CA ASP A 365 -8.58 10.67 4.25
C ASP A 365 -7.43 10.98 5.21
N VAL A 366 -7.22 10.13 6.22
CA VAL A 366 -6.10 10.26 7.17
C VAL A 366 -4.76 10.16 6.44
N ALA A 367 -4.59 9.14 5.60
CA ALA A 367 -3.37 8.96 4.81
C ALA A 367 -3.13 10.15 3.87
N GLY A 368 -4.19 10.71 3.26
CA GLY A 368 -4.09 11.88 2.40
C GLY A 368 -3.64 13.13 3.14
N ILE A 369 -4.24 13.43 4.29
CA ILE A 369 -3.85 14.59 5.11
C ILE A 369 -2.38 14.50 5.55
N LEU A 370 -1.96 13.31 5.97
CA LEU A 370 -0.57 13.08 6.36
C LEU A 370 0.38 13.22 5.17
N TYR A 371 -0.01 12.68 4.01
CA TYR A 371 0.81 12.78 2.81
C TYR A 371 0.96 14.23 2.33
N ASP A 372 -0.11 15.01 2.35
CA ASP A 372 -0.08 16.44 2.04
C ASP A 372 0.83 17.21 3.02
N SER A 373 1.07 16.65 4.21
CA SER A 373 2.00 17.14 5.22
C SER A 373 3.42 16.54 5.11
N GLY A 374 3.70 15.78 4.05
CA GLY A 374 5.00 15.13 3.79
C GLY A 374 5.22 13.80 4.53
N LEU A 375 4.18 13.21 5.12
CA LEU A 375 4.26 11.98 5.91
C LEU A 375 3.56 10.81 5.21
N VAL A 376 4.23 9.66 5.14
CA VAL A 376 3.64 8.41 4.60
C VAL A 376 3.19 7.54 5.76
N LEU A 377 1.90 7.14 5.77
CA LEU A 377 1.30 6.27 6.79
C LEU A 377 1.52 4.78 6.47
N ARG A 378 1.93 3.98 7.46
CA ARG A 378 2.06 2.51 7.38
C ARG A 378 1.42 1.85 8.61
N GLU A 379 0.79 0.69 8.44
CA GLU A 379 0.25 -0.07 9.58
C GLU A 379 1.37 -0.82 10.32
N ILE A 380 1.30 -0.81 11.66
CA ILE A 380 2.10 -1.67 12.54
C ILE A 380 1.32 -2.98 12.73
N ARG A 381 1.85 -4.07 12.17
CA ARG A 381 1.12 -5.36 12.10
C ARG A 381 1.40 -6.27 13.28
N ASP A 382 0.55 -7.27 13.43
CA ASP A 382 0.60 -8.28 14.51
C ASP A 382 1.91 -9.12 14.53
N ASP A 383 2.63 -9.17 13.41
CA ASP A 383 3.92 -9.82 13.25
C ASP A 383 5.12 -8.85 13.42
N HIS A 384 4.88 -7.66 13.97
CA HIS A 384 5.86 -6.58 14.14
C HIS A 384 6.41 -6.01 12.83
N THR A 385 5.84 -6.34 11.67
CA THR A 385 6.21 -5.74 10.40
C THR A 385 5.45 -4.45 10.15
N LEU A 386 6.08 -3.55 9.39
CA LEU A 386 5.41 -2.40 8.83
C LEU A 386 5.00 -2.73 7.42
N GLY A 387 3.77 -2.42 7.06
CA GLY A 387 3.43 -2.49 5.66
C GLY A 387 2.15 -1.77 5.27
N PRO A 388 1.96 -1.62 3.96
CA PRO A 388 0.70 -1.17 3.38
C PRO A 388 -0.29 -2.30 3.64
N ARG A 389 -1.33 -2.12 4.45
CA ARG A 389 -2.26 -3.23 4.74
C ARG A 389 -3.66 -2.94 4.25
N GLY A 390 -4.27 -4.01 3.74
CA GLY A 390 -5.69 -4.10 3.38
C GLY A 390 -6.56 -4.52 4.57
N PHE A 391 -7.77 -3.96 4.55
CA PHE A 391 -8.88 -4.01 5.49
C PHE A 391 -9.37 -5.42 5.90
N MET A 392 -8.70 -6.09 6.84
CA MET A 392 -9.17 -7.40 7.34
C MET A 392 -10.13 -7.31 8.54
N ASP A 393 -9.97 -6.32 9.41
CA ASP A 393 -10.87 -6.08 10.56
C ASP A 393 -10.98 -4.58 10.86
N LYS A 394 -12.14 -4.00 10.59
CA LYS A 394 -12.44 -2.57 10.82
C LYS A 394 -12.82 -2.26 12.28
N THR A 395 -13.10 -3.29 13.07
CA THR A 395 -13.65 -3.17 14.43
C THR A 395 -12.58 -3.15 15.50
N CYS A 396 -11.41 -3.72 15.21
CA CYS A 396 -10.29 -3.72 16.14
C CYS A 396 -9.46 -2.43 16.04
N PRO A 397 -8.97 -1.89 17.17
CA PRO A 397 -7.96 -0.85 17.19
C PRO A 397 -6.69 -1.30 16.47
N LYS A 398 -6.10 -0.38 15.70
CA LYS A 398 -4.87 -0.59 14.94
C LYS A 398 -3.92 0.58 15.19
N SER A 399 -2.64 0.27 15.29
CA SER A 399 -1.59 1.27 15.39
C SER A 399 -0.94 1.48 14.03
N TYR A 400 -0.72 2.73 13.67
CA TYR A 400 -0.07 3.15 12.45
C TYR A 400 1.12 4.02 12.79
N LEU A 401 2.12 3.98 11.93
CA LEU A 401 3.29 4.85 11.99
C LEU A 401 3.34 5.68 10.72
N ALA A 402 3.48 6.99 10.86
CA ALA A 402 3.69 7.94 9.79
C ALA A 402 5.04 8.63 9.98
N ALA A 403 5.78 8.77 8.89
CA ALA A 403 7.08 9.42 8.86
C ALA A 403 7.34 10.01 7.47
N ASP A 404 8.23 10.99 7.40
CA ASP A 404 8.77 11.49 6.13
C ASP A 404 9.84 10.51 5.58
N ASP A 405 10.39 10.81 4.40
CA ASP A 405 11.42 9.98 3.77
C ASP A 405 12.69 9.84 4.61
N LYS A 406 13.00 10.84 5.45
CA LYS A 406 14.17 10.80 6.32
C LYS A 406 13.91 9.86 7.49
N GLY A 407 12.76 9.98 8.16
CA GLY A 407 12.31 9.13 9.25
C GLY A 407 12.22 7.67 8.81
N TRP A 408 11.66 7.39 7.63
CA TRP A 408 11.64 6.02 7.10
C TRP A 408 13.03 5.44 6.88
N ARG A 409 13.96 6.21 6.28
CA ARG A 409 15.35 5.76 6.09
C ARG A 409 16.08 5.53 7.41
N GLU A 410 15.88 6.41 8.40
CA GLU A 410 16.46 6.24 9.73
C GLU A 410 15.94 4.98 10.41
N LEU A 411 14.62 4.75 10.37
CA LEU A 411 14.02 3.55 10.94
C LEU A 411 14.52 2.28 10.23
N GLU A 412 14.59 2.27 8.90
CA GLU A 412 15.15 1.15 8.15
C GLU A 412 16.60 0.87 8.53
N ALA A 413 17.44 1.91 8.66
CA ALA A 413 18.82 1.76 9.13
C ALA A 413 18.88 1.17 10.54
N ARG A 414 17.99 1.59 11.44
CA ARG A 414 17.89 1.06 12.82
C ARG A 414 17.45 -0.40 12.84
N LEU A 415 16.49 -0.77 12.00
CA LEU A 415 16.01 -2.16 11.88
C LEU A 415 17.07 -3.11 11.30
N LYS A 416 17.99 -2.59 10.48
CA LYS A 416 19.15 -3.36 9.98
C LYS A 416 20.18 -3.64 11.09
N GLY A 417 20.20 -2.83 12.16
CA GLY A 417 21.23 -2.87 13.20
C GLY A 417 22.57 -2.30 12.73
N PRO A 418 23.58 -2.18 13.60
CA PRO A 418 24.93 -1.83 13.17
C PRO A 418 25.44 -2.88 12.16
N GLU A 419 26.01 -2.44 11.03
CA GLU A 419 26.73 -3.37 10.16
C GLU A 419 27.86 -4.03 10.98
N PRO A 420 27.96 -5.36 10.95
CA PRO A 420 28.92 -6.10 11.77
C PRO A 420 30.37 -5.83 11.40
#